data_AF-A0A4Z0L5V3-F1
#
_entry.id   AF-A0A4Z0L5V3-F1
#
_cell.length_a   1.000
_cell.length_b   1.000
_cell.length_c   1.000
_cell.angle_alpha   90.00
_cell.angle_beta   90.00
_cell.angle_gamma   90.00
#
_symmetry.space_group_name_H-M   'P 1'
#
loop_
_entity.id
_entity.type
_entity.pdbx_description
1 polymer ?
#
loop_
_entity_poly.entity_id
_entity_poly.type
_entity_poly.pdbx_seq_one_letter_code
_entity_poly.pdbx_strand_id
1 'polypeptide(L)'
;MKSKIVAFLLVTFSVANAQKNHGIVGESNWFNGWTNFRPKTIEYGPATQILVGDIKENTTLSKKNVYLIMGTVHVTNNAVLTIEAGTVIRGDYDSNGTLTITKGSKIMAEGTETDPIIFTSNKSTADRKPGDWGGLILMGDAPINRFGGVASSFYDPNPLYNTFGGNNDNGDSGVVRYVRIEFAGKKIDPKISLNGLTLAAVGSKTKVDFVQVSFANDDSFEAFGGTVVLNNVISYRAFDDDFDFSMGIQCTVNNSIAVRNPFISDNTRSRCFEIDSYDKIENYDPVKKKTLIKLNNVTLLNDEENSMGLIKEAISLKTDSFLEMDKCLVAGFSSFIALDDKYLEGDNFKKIKVVNSTIDSCAELFTNEALQKVEGVNNWFMKNDKLLNVTSLGLNNLFINKDVKKKPDFRLK
;
A
#
# COMPACT_ATOMS: atom_id res chain seq x y z
N MET A 1 75.93 6.33 -19.79
CA MET A 1 74.80 5.53 -19.25
C MET A 1 73.58 6.44 -19.14
N LYS A 2 72.55 6.25 -19.98
CA LYS A 2 71.27 6.97 -19.89
C LYS A 2 70.31 6.10 -19.06
N SER A 3 69.90 6.59 -17.89
CA SER A 3 68.95 5.90 -17.02
C SER A 3 67.53 6.10 -17.57
N LYS A 4 66.84 5.02 -17.93
CA LYS A 4 65.41 5.04 -18.29
C LYS A 4 64.60 4.87 -17.01
N ILE A 5 63.90 5.92 -16.61
CA ILE A 5 62.88 5.84 -15.56
C ILE A 5 61.64 5.24 -16.19
N VAL A 6 61.28 4.02 -15.78
CA VAL A 6 60.02 3.37 -16.13
C VAL A 6 59.01 3.78 -15.06
N ALA A 7 58.05 4.62 -15.45
CA ALA A 7 56.92 4.96 -14.60
C ALA A 7 55.89 3.83 -14.65
N PHE A 8 55.72 3.11 -13.54
CA PHE A 8 54.62 2.17 -13.36
C PHE A 8 53.34 2.96 -13.07
N LEU A 9 52.43 3.02 -14.03
CA LEU A 9 51.07 3.50 -13.80
C LEU A 9 50.32 2.41 -13.02
N LEU A 10 50.11 2.62 -11.71
CA LEU A 10 49.14 1.83 -10.94
C LEU A 10 47.74 2.27 -11.37
N VAL A 11 47.08 1.49 -12.23
CA VAL A 11 45.65 1.64 -12.48
C VAL A 11 44.93 0.95 -11.34
N THR A 12 44.46 1.72 -10.36
CA THR A 12 43.54 1.21 -9.34
C THR A 12 42.18 1.01 -10.01
N PHE A 13 41.83 -0.25 -10.29
CA PHE A 13 40.45 -0.63 -10.55
C PHE A 13 39.65 -0.41 -9.27
N SER A 14 38.97 0.73 -9.16
CA SER A 14 37.84 0.86 -8.26
C SER A 14 36.76 -0.09 -8.77
N VAL A 15 36.61 -1.22 -8.08
CA VAL A 15 35.41 -2.05 -8.24
C VAL A 15 34.28 -1.16 -7.72
N ALA A 16 33.57 -0.50 -8.63
CA ALA A 16 32.30 0.09 -8.29
C ALA A 16 31.45 -1.07 -7.76
N ASN A 17 31.21 -1.12 -6.45
CA ASN A 17 30.19 -1.97 -5.89
C ASN A 17 28.91 -1.55 -6.62
N ALA A 18 28.46 -2.36 -7.58
CA ALA A 18 27.15 -2.18 -8.16
C ALA A 18 26.18 -2.27 -6.97
N GLN A 19 25.56 -1.14 -6.63
CA GLN A 19 24.54 -1.09 -5.60
C GLN A 19 23.54 -2.19 -5.95
N LYS A 20 23.34 -3.14 -5.04
CA LYS A 20 22.28 -4.12 -5.20
C LYS A 20 20.98 -3.32 -5.07
N ASN A 21 20.40 -2.97 -6.21
CA ASN A 21 19.17 -2.17 -6.32
C ASN A 21 17.98 -3.03 -5.85
N HIS A 22 17.89 -3.28 -4.54
CA HIS A 22 16.76 -3.94 -3.89
C HIS A 22 15.98 -2.91 -3.08
N GLY A 23 14.66 -3.05 -3.03
CA GLY A 23 13.77 -2.05 -2.44
C GLY A 23 13.70 -0.80 -3.30
N ILE A 24 13.64 0.37 -2.69
CA ILE A 24 13.48 1.66 -3.36
C ILE A 24 14.63 1.96 -4.33
N VAL A 25 14.27 2.38 -5.55
CA VAL A 25 15.20 2.77 -6.62
C VAL A 25 14.86 4.12 -7.24
N GLY A 26 15.86 4.72 -7.91
CA GLY A 26 15.74 5.99 -8.63
C GLY A 26 17.03 6.81 -8.54
N GLU A 27 17.36 7.54 -9.62
CA GLU A 27 18.52 8.44 -9.64
C GLU A 27 18.36 9.56 -8.60
N SER A 28 17.15 10.11 -8.50
CA SER A 28 16.74 11.07 -7.49
C SER A 28 15.90 10.40 -6.38
N ASN A 29 15.89 11.03 -5.20
CA ASN A 29 15.01 10.64 -4.11
C ASN A 29 13.58 11.16 -4.43
N TRP A 30 12.74 10.26 -4.94
CA TRP A 30 11.37 10.57 -5.36
C TRP A 30 10.41 10.85 -4.20
N PHE A 31 10.83 10.74 -2.94
CA PHE A 31 10.03 11.17 -1.79
C PHE A 31 9.98 12.70 -1.67
N ASN A 32 10.92 13.42 -2.28
CA ASN A 32 11.05 14.86 -2.14
C ASN A 32 9.87 15.61 -2.78
N GLY A 33 9.54 16.78 -2.23
CA GLY A 33 8.48 17.67 -2.73
C GLY A 33 7.08 17.29 -2.27
N TRP A 34 6.71 16.02 -2.44
CA TRP A 34 5.29 15.62 -2.35
C TRP A 34 4.94 14.73 -1.17
N THR A 35 5.88 14.20 -0.39
CA THR A 35 5.55 13.36 0.79
C THR A 35 5.49 14.16 2.09
N ASN A 36 4.86 13.61 3.12
CA ASN A 36 4.82 14.18 4.47
C ASN A 36 4.79 13.09 5.55
N PHE A 37 5.91 12.91 6.25
CA PHE A 37 6.02 11.94 7.35
C PHE A 37 5.67 12.53 8.73
N ARG A 38 5.21 13.79 8.79
CA ARG A 38 4.77 14.47 10.02
C ARG A 38 3.44 15.18 9.84
N PRO A 39 2.40 14.51 9.29
CA PRO A 39 1.10 15.15 9.01
C PRO A 39 0.41 15.67 10.26
N LYS A 40 0.74 15.17 11.45
CA LYS A 40 0.21 15.70 12.72
C LYS A 40 0.66 17.14 13.03
N THR A 41 1.77 17.61 12.47
CA THR A 41 2.30 18.95 12.74
C THR A 41 1.90 20.00 11.70
N ILE A 42 1.11 19.62 10.69
CA ILE A 42 0.73 20.51 9.58
C ILE A 42 -0.69 21.03 9.79
N GLU A 43 -0.83 22.34 9.88
CA GLU A 43 -2.14 22.99 9.89
C GLU A 43 -2.55 23.34 8.46
N TYR A 44 -3.79 23.03 8.10
CA TYR A 44 -4.38 23.36 6.82
C TYR A 44 -5.48 24.41 7.02
N GLY A 45 -5.79 25.18 5.97
CA GLY A 45 -6.84 26.20 6.04
C GLY A 45 -8.19 25.63 6.50
N PRO A 46 -9.06 26.44 7.14
CA PRO A 46 -10.42 26.02 7.44
C PRO A 46 -11.20 25.77 6.14
N ALA A 47 -12.22 24.91 6.21
CA ALA A 47 -13.07 24.64 5.06
C ALA A 47 -13.80 25.91 4.60
N THR A 48 -13.79 26.15 3.29
CA THR A 48 -14.53 27.24 2.64
C THR A 48 -15.71 26.73 1.83
N GLN A 49 -15.76 25.42 1.56
CA GLN A 49 -16.82 24.74 0.81
C GLN A 49 -17.16 23.41 1.48
N ILE A 50 -18.43 23.01 1.41
CA ILE A 50 -18.91 21.73 1.92
C ILE A 50 -19.32 20.85 0.74
N LEU A 51 -18.89 19.59 0.75
CA LEU A 51 -19.32 18.53 -0.14
C LEU A 51 -20.23 17.59 0.65
N VAL A 52 -21.42 17.34 0.13
CA VAL A 52 -22.43 16.47 0.77
C VAL A 52 -23.30 15.82 -0.31
N GLY A 53 -23.72 14.58 -0.09
CA GLY A 53 -24.62 13.85 -0.99
C GLY A 53 -24.01 13.52 -2.34
N ASP A 54 -24.81 13.59 -3.40
CA ASP A 54 -24.43 13.12 -4.73
C ASP A 54 -23.81 14.23 -5.60
N ILE A 55 -22.69 13.93 -6.25
CA ILE A 55 -22.14 14.65 -7.39
C ILE A 55 -22.56 13.89 -8.66
N LYS A 56 -23.59 14.40 -9.35
CA LYS A 56 -24.24 13.74 -10.51
C LYS A 56 -23.75 14.24 -11.87
N GLU A 57 -22.98 15.32 -11.87
CA GLU A 57 -22.45 15.97 -13.07
C GLU A 57 -20.96 16.25 -12.87
N ASN A 58 -20.25 16.41 -13.98
CA ASN A 58 -18.82 16.72 -13.96
C ASN A 58 -18.56 17.95 -13.10
N THR A 59 -17.70 17.80 -12.10
CA THR A 59 -17.44 18.82 -11.09
C THR A 59 -15.94 18.99 -10.91
N THR A 60 -15.49 20.24 -10.82
CA THR A 60 -14.09 20.56 -10.55
C THR A 60 -13.94 21.21 -9.18
N LEU A 61 -13.15 20.60 -8.31
CA LEU A 61 -12.72 21.18 -7.04
C LEU A 61 -11.48 22.05 -7.30
N SER A 62 -11.66 23.37 -7.23
CA SER A 62 -10.55 24.31 -7.40
C SER A 62 -9.68 24.45 -6.14
N LYS A 63 -8.36 24.58 -6.34
CA LYS A 63 -7.36 24.77 -5.27
C LYS A 63 -7.50 26.07 -4.48
N LYS A 64 -8.35 27.00 -4.94
CA LYS A 64 -8.68 28.24 -4.22
C LYS A 64 -9.49 27.99 -2.95
N ASN A 65 -10.11 26.81 -2.84
CA ASN A 65 -10.96 26.44 -1.72
C ASN A 65 -10.35 25.30 -0.91
N VAL A 66 -10.77 25.21 0.35
CA VAL A 66 -10.64 24.00 1.16
C VAL A 66 -12.02 23.37 1.26
N TYR A 67 -12.11 22.08 0.95
CA TYR A 67 -13.39 21.36 0.95
C TYR A 67 -13.54 20.54 2.23
N LEU A 68 -14.76 20.45 2.76
CA LEU A 68 -15.13 19.52 3.83
C LEU A 68 -16.09 18.48 3.27
N ILE A 69 -15.73 17.20 3.33
CA ILE A 69 -16.63 16.08 3.04
C ILE A 69 -17.45 15.82 4.31
N MET A 70 -18.76 16.06 4.21
CA MET A 70 -19.73 15.76 5.27
C MET A 70 -20.63 14.60 4.85
N GLY A 71 -20.70 13.56 5.69
CA GLY A 71 -21.34 12.30 5.33
C GLY A 71 -20.57 11.54 4.24
N THR A 72 -21.23 10.55 3.65
CA THR A 72 -20.73 9.92 2.43
C THR A 72 -21.11 10.78 1.23
N VAL A 73 -20.11 11.22 0.46
CA VAL A 73 -20.27 11.91 -0.82
C VAL A 73 -20.06 10.92 -1.95
N HIS A 74 -20.99 10.88 -2.89
CA HIS A 74 -20.98 9.92 -4.00
C HIS A 74 -20.80 10.62 -5.34
N VAL A 75 -19.79 10.24 -6.11
CA VAL A 75 -19.70 10.62 -7.51
C VAL A 75 -20.42 9.56 -8.35
N THR A 76 -21.50 9.94 -9.00
CA THR A 76 -22.48 9.04 -9.62
C THR A 76 -22.80 9.43 -11.06
N ASN A 77 -23.67 8.66 -11.73
CA ASN A 77 -24.20 9.00 -13.06
C ASN A 77 -23.10 9.19 -14.13
N ASN A 78 -22.02 8.40 -14.04
CA ASN A 78 -20.84 8.49 -14.90
C ASN A 78 -20.15 9.86 -14.87
N ALA A 79 -20.36 10.64 -13.80
CA ALA A 79 -19.72 11.93 -13.63
C ALA A 79 -18.21 11.78 -13.37
N VAL A 80 -17.49 12.83 -13.73
CA VAL A 80 -16.06 12.97 -13.46
C VAL A 80 -15.86 14.05 -12.40
N LEU A 81 -15.28 13.66 -11.26
CA LEU A 81 -14.81 14.59 -10.23
C LEU A 81 -13.35 14.93 -10.50
N THR A 82 -13.09 16.15 -10.94
CA THR A 82 -11.73 16.68 -11.14
C THR A 82 -11.29 17.45 -9.90
N ILE A 83 -10.07 17.23 -9.44
CA ILE A 83 -9.49 17.93 -8.29
C ILE A 83 -8.19 18.61 -8.74
N GLU A 84 -8.14 19.93 -8.65
CA GLU A 84 -6.95 20.69 -9.02
C GLU A 84 -5.76 20.37 -8.08
N ALA A 85 -4.55 20.34 -8.62
CA ALA A 85 -3.32 20.18 -7.85
C ALA A 85 -3.23 21.21 -6.70
N GLY A 86 -2.77 20.76 -5.53
CA GLY A 86 -2.67 21.57 -4.32
C GLY A 86 -3.98 21.76 -3.55
N THR A 87 -5.09 21.16 -4.00
CA THR A 87 -6.37 21.23 -3.26
C THR A 87 -6.29 20.48 -1.94
N VAL A 88 -6.84 21.07 -0.88
CA VAL A 88 -7.02 20.42 0.42
C VAL A 88 -8.50 20.03 0.58
N ILE A 89 -8.72 18.77 0.91
CA ILE A 89 -10.00 18.17 1.22
C ILE A 89 -9.93 17.60 2.63
N ARG A 90 -10.90 17.95 3.47
CA ARG A 90 -11.00 17.51 4.86
C ARG A 90 -12.17 16.55 4.99
N GLY A 91 -11.97 15.41 5.65
CA GLY A 91 -13.05 14.50 6.02
C GLY A 91 -13.60 14.86 7.39
N ASP A 92 -14.92 15.02 7.48
CA ASP A 92 -15.59 15.32 8.74
C ASP A 92 -15.66 14.10 9.66
N TYR A 93 -15.14 14.23 10.89
CA TYR A 93 -15.19 13.15 11.86
C TYR A 93 -16.61 12.78 12.25
N ASP A 94 -17.45 13.73 12.62
CA ASP A 94 -18.74 13.43 13.25
C ASP A 94 -19.70 12.73 12.29
N SER A 95 -19.73 13.17 11.03
CA SER A 95 -20.59 12.62 9.99
C SER A 95 -20.02 11.44 9.21
N ASN A 96 -18.81 10.96 9.56
CA ASN A 96 -18.11 9.92 8.80
C ASN A 96 -17.82 10.35 7.34
N GLY A 97 -17.19 11.51 7.17
CA GLY A 97 -16.81 12.06 5.88
C GLY A 97 -16.10 11.03 5.02
N THR A 98 -16.71 10.61 3.90
CA THR A 98 -16.20 9.56 3.00
C THR A 98 -16.43 9.99 1.56
N LEU A 99 -15.44 9.82 0.67
CA LEU A 99 -15.61 10.07 -0.76
C LEU A 99 -15.67 8.75 -1.52
N THR A 100 -16.81 8.49 -2.17
CA THR A 100 -17.03 7.26 -2.95
C THR A 100 -17.21 7.59 -4.42
N ILE A 101 -16.33 7.06 -5.25
CA ILE A 101 -16.46 7.08 -6.72
C ILE A 101 -17.18 5.79 -7.11
N THR A 102 -18.46 5.90 -7.45
CA THR A 102 -19.29 4.74 -7.79
C THR A 102 -18.93 4.16 -9.16
N LYS A 103 -19.27 2.89 -9.38
CA LYS A 103 -19.04 2.19 -10.65
C LYS A 103 -19.58 3.00 -11.83
N GLY A 104 -18.70 3.27 -12.81
CA GLY A 104 -18.99 4.05 -14.02
C GLY A 104 -18.56 5.52 -13.94
N SER A 105 -18.45 6.08 -12.72
CA SER A 105 -17.92 7.42 -12.47
C SER A 105 -16.39 7.40 -12.35
N LYS A 106 -15.77 8.59 -12.38
CA LYS A 106 -14.31 8.74 -12.32
C LYS A 106 -13.87 9.85 -11.39
N ILE A 107 -12.64 9.72 -10.89
CA ILE A 107 -11.89 10.78 -10.21
C ILE A 107 -10.66 11.17 -11.03
N MET A 108 -10.42 12.46 -11.20
CA MET A 108 -9.19 13.01 -11.77
C MET A 108 -8.48 13.84 -10.70
N ALA A 109 -7.81 13.16 -9.78
CA ALA A 109 -7.00 13.76 -8.72
C ALA A 109 -5.53 13.73 -9.14
N GLU A 110 -5.14 14.72 -9.94
CA GLU A 110 -3.80 14.83 -10.52
C GLU A 110 -3.01 15.98 -9.87
N GLY A 111 -2.49 15.72 -8.67
CA GLY A 111 -1.51 16.60 -8.03
C GLY A 111 -0.18 16.62 -8.79
N THR A 112 0.78 17.39 -8.27
CA THR A 112 2.16 17.43 -8.77
C THR A 112 3.16 17.19 -7.64
N GLU A 113 4.43 17.00 -8.00
CA GLU A 113 5.51 16.84 -7.01
C GLU A 113 5.59 18.02 -6.04
N THR A 114 5.27 19.24 -6.50
CA THR A 114 5.32 20.46 -5.68
C THR A 114 3.98 20.84 -5.06
N ASP A 115 2.87 20.44 -5.68
CA ASP A 115 1.51 20.75 -5.26
C ASP A 115 0.66 19.47 -5.16
N PRO A 116 0.95 18.59 -4.18
CA PRO A 116 0.15 17.38 -3.98
C PRO A 116 -1.27 17.73 -3.53
N ILE A 117 -2.24 16.90 -3.88
CA ILE A 117 -3.61 16.98 -3.33
C ILE A 117 -3.59 16.32 -1.95
N ILE A 118 -4.27 16.93 -0.98
CA ILE A 118 -4.27 16.46 0.41
C ILE A 118 -5.70 16.14 0.84
N PHE A 119 -5.94 14.89 1.21
CA PHE A 119 -7.10 14.45 1.98
C PHE A 119 -6.69 14.24 3.43
N THR A 120 -7.37 14.88 4.38
CA THR A 120 -6.96 14.86 5.81
C THR A 120 -8.12 15.05 6.77
N SER A 121 -7.86 14.97 8.07
CA SER A 121 -8.85 15.16 9.14
C SER A 121 -9.40 16.60 9.22
N ASN A 122 -10.69 16.74 9.57
CA ASN A 122 -11.28 18.04 9.93
C ASN A 122 -10.86 18.53 11.34
N LYS A 123 -10.20 17.71 12.15
CA LYS A 123 -9.75 18.09 13.49
C LYS A 123 -8.48 18.95 13.48
N SER A 124 -8.24 19.60 14.62
CA SER A 124 -7.03 20.37 14.88
C SER A 124 -5.78 19.48 14.81
N THR A 125 -4.60 20.08 14.65
CA THR A 125 -3.31 19.38 14.79
C THR A 125 -3.12 18.67 16.14
N ALA A 126 -3.71 19.20 17.21
CA ALA A 126 -3.63 18.60 18.55
C ALA A 126 -4.46 17.32 18.68
N ASP A 127 -5.65 17.31 18.06
CA ASP A 127 -6.66 16.27 18.29
C ASP A 127 -6.72 15.20 17.20
N ARG A 128 -6.06 15.43 16.06
CA ARG A 128 -6.14 14.47 14.96
C ARG A 128 -5.51 13.12 15.28
N LYS A 129 -6.20 12.07 14.87
CA LYS A 129 -5.86 10.68 15.13
C LYS A 129 -6.27 9.79 13.95
N PRO A 130 -5.68 8.60 13.81
CA PRO A 130 -6.20 7.59 12.89
C PRO A 130 -7.73 7.45 13.01
N GLY A 131 -8.41 7.25 11.86
CA GLY A 131 -9.86 7.01 11.83
C GLY A 131 -10.70 8.26 12.05
N ASP A 132 -10.11 9.43 11.78
CA ASP A 132 -10.80 10.71 11.91
C ASP A 132 -11.79 10.96 10.77
N TRP A 133 -11.73 10.21 9.68
CA TRP A 133 -12.70 10.24 8.59
C TRP A 133 -12.68 8.91 7.83
N GLY A 134 -13.62 8.72 6.92
CA GLY A 134 -13.83 7.45 6.24
C GLY A 134 -12.68 7.04 5.35
N GLY A 135 -12.34 7.87 4.36
CA GLY A 135 -11.33 7.56 3.34
C GLY A 135 -11.85 7.77 1.92
N LEU A 136 -11.10 7.26 0.96
CA LEU A 136 -11.40 7.32 -0.48
C LEU A 136 -11.71 5.92 -1.02
N ILE A 137 -12.86 5.76 -1.66
CA ILE A 137 -13.30 4.49 -2.25
C ILE A 137 -13.48 4.67 -3.75
N LEU A 138 -12.81 3.84 -4.55
CA LEU A 138 -13.00 3.76 -6.00
C LEU A 138 -13.63 2.42 -6.36
N MET A 139 -14.81 2.46 -6.97
CA MET A 139 -15.50 1.27 -7.45
C MET A 139 -15.45 1.18 -8.98
N GLY A 140 -15.14 0.00 -9.49
CA GLY A 140 -15.08 -0.29 -10.92
C GLY A 140 -15.91 -1.51 -11.33
N ASP A 141 -15.74 -1.90 -12.59
CA ASP A 141 -16.46 -2.96 -13.27
C ASP A 141 -15.54 -4.10 -13.75
N ALA A 142 -14.33 -4.19 -13.18
CA ALA A 142 -13.39 -5.26 -13.47
C ALA A 142 -13.75 -6.59 -12.78
N PRO A 143 -13.19 -7.73 -13.21
CA PRO A 143 -13.54 -9.03 -12.65
C PRO A 143 -13.18 -9.21 -11.18
N ILE A 144 -14.08 -9.86 -10.44
CA ILE A 144 -13.85 -10.38 -9.09
C ILE A 144 -14.11 -11.89 -9.08
N ASN A 145 -13.48 -12.61 -8.14
CA ASN A 145 -13.60 -14.05 -8.03
C ASN A 145 -14.76 -14.54 -7.15
N ARG A 146 -15.84 -13.75 -7.07
CA ARG A 146 -17.09 -14.16 -6.44
C ARG A 146 -18.08 -14.75 -7.43
N PHE A 147 -18.96 -15.64 -6.98
CA PHE A 147 -20.08 -16.11 -7.79
C PHE A 147 -20.88 -14.92 -8.34
N GLY A 148 -21.30 -15.01 -9.61
CA GLY A 148 -21.98 -13.91 -10.31
C GLY A 148 -21.08 -12.74 -10.75
N GLY A 149 -19.87 -12.60 -10.21
CA GLY A 149 -18.89 -11.60 -10.64
C GLY A 149 -19.21 -10.15 -10.26
N VAL A 150 -20.16 -9.96 -9.35
CA VAL A 150 -20.57 -8.67 -8.81
C VAL A 150 -20.72 -8.82 -7.30
N ALA A 151 -20.34 -7.78 -6.56
CA ALA A 151 -20.47 -7.73 -5.11
C ALA A 151 -21.01 -6.36 -4.67
N SER A 152 -21.61 -6.35 -3.48
CA SER A 152 -21.96 -5.12 -2.77
C SER A 152 -20.93 -4.87 -1.68
N SER A 153 -20.41 -3.65 -1.64
CA SER A 153 -19.56 -3.15 -0.58
C SER A 153 -20.35 -3.04 0.72
N PHE A 154 -19.70 -3.38 1.83
CA PHE A 154 -20.27 -3.27 3.17
C PHE A 154 -20.09 -1.86 3.77
N TYR A 155 -19.36 -0.98 3.07
CA TYR A 155 -19.10 0.41 3.48
C TYR A 155 -20.29 1.34 3.28
N ASP A 156 -21.20 0.97 2.38
CA ASP A 156 -22.41 1.73 2.11
C ASP A 156 -23.63 0.80 2.06
N PRO A 157 -24.64 0.99 2.93
CA PRO A 157 -25.83 0.16 2.94
C PRO A 157 -26.76 0.42 1.74
N ASN A 158 -26.56 1.51 0.98
CA ASN A 158 -27.40 1.87 -0.14
C ASN A 158 -26.99 1.09 -1.42
N PRO A 159 -27.87 0.23 -1.96
CA PRO A 159 -27.57 -0.58 -3.15
C PRO A 159 -27.31 0.25 -4.42
N LEU A 160 -27.71 1.53 -4.44
CA LEU A 160 -27.42 2.43 -5.55
C LEU A 160 -25.92 2.78 -5.67
N TYR A 161 -25.17 2.71 -4.57
CA TYR A 161 -23.80 3.23 -4.50
C TYR A 161 -22.76 2.17 -4.16
N ASN A 162 -23.19 0.99 -3.72
CA ASN A 162 -22.29 0.00 -3.14
C ASN A 162 -21.86 -1.12 -4.10
N THR A 163 -22.35 -1.14 -5.33
CA THR A 163 -22.12 -2.27 -6.25
C THR A 163 -20.81 -2.10 -7.05
N PHE A 164 -19.98 -3.14 -7.07
CA PHE A 164 -18.75 -3.21 -7.87
C PHE A 164 -18.57 -4.59 -8.51
N GLY A 165 -17.62 -4.69 -9.44
CA GLY A 165 -17.34 -5.92 -10.18
C GLY A 165 -18.03 -5.97 -11.54
N GLY A 166 -17.53 -6.85 -12.41
CA GLY A 166 -18.02 -7.04 -13.77
C GLY A 166 -17.07 -7.89 -14.58
N ASN A 167 -16.96 -7.61 -15.88
CA ASN A 167 -16.14 -8.39 -16.82
C ASN A 167 -15.08 -7.54 -17.55
N ASN A 168 -14.91 -6.28 -17.14
CA ASN A 168 -14.08 -5.31 -17.86
C ASN A 168 -12.68 -5.17 -17.23
N ASP A 169 -11.75 -6.06 -17.60
CA ASP A 169 -10.33 -5.99 -17.17
C ASP A 169 -9.68 -4.63 -17.49
N ASN A 170 -10.22 -3.88 -18.47
CA ASN A 170 -9.72 -2.58 -18.92
C ASN A 170 -10.56 -1.40 -18.42
N GLY A 171 -11.33 -1.58 -17.34
CA GLY A 171 -12.06 -0.51 -16.66
C GLY A 171 -11.16 0.65 -16.25
N ASP A 172 -11.75 1.84 -16.16
CA ASP A 172 -11.06 3.10 -15.85
C ASP A 172 -11.87 3.89 -14.82
N SER A 173 -11.42 3.86 -13.58
CA SER A 173 -11.98 4.63 -12.45
C SER A 173 -11.30 6.01 -12.31
N GLY A 174 -10.37 6.34 -13.20
CA GLY A 174 -9.67 7.62 -13.26
C GLY A 174 -8.22 7.57 -12.74
N VAL A 175 -7.76 8.70 -12.20
CA VAL A 175 -6.36 8.93 -11.81
C VAL A 175 -6.28 9.45 -10.37
N VAL A 176 -5.43 8.82 -9.58
CA VAL A 176 -5.02 9.28 -8.25
C VAL A 176 -3.50 9.42 -8.29
N ARG A 177 -2.99 10.65 -8.44
CA ARG A 177 -1.56 10.92 -8.60
C ARG A 177 -1.08 12.10 -7.76
N TYR A 178 0.05 11.93 -7.07
CA TYR A 178 0.59 12.92 -6.11
C TYR A 178 -0.47 13.31 -5.08
N VAL A 179 -0.96 12.31 -4.36
CA VAL A 179 -2.04 12.44 -3.38
C VAL A 179 -1.56 11.99 -2.01
N ARG A 180 -1.89 12.75 -0.97
CA ARG A 180 -1.74 12.35 0.43
C ARG A 180 -3.12 12.07 1.02
N ILE A 181 -3.28 10.93 1.68
CA ILE A 181 -4.47 10.52 2.42
C ILE A 181 -4.03 10.32 3.87
N GLU A 182 -4.45 11.22 4.74
CA GLU A 182 -3.97 11.30 6.12
C GLU A 182 -5.13 11.02 7.09
N PHE A 183 -4.89 10.18 8.11
CA PHE A 183 -5.82 9.96 9.24
C PHE A 183 -7.19 9.36 8.88
N ALA A 184 -7.28 8.67 7.75
CA ALA A 184 -8.48 7.97 7.31
C ALA A 184 -8.73 6.67 8.10
N GLY A 185 -9.70 5.88 7.67
CA GLY A 185 -9.92 4.53 8.17
C GLY A 185 -10.94 4.41 9.31
N LYS A 186 -12.00 5.23 9.27
CA LYS A 186 -12.95 5.30 10.38
C LYS A 186 -13.68 3.97 10.59
N LYS A 187 -13.70 3.51 11.83
CA LYS A 187 -14.58 2.42 12.29
C LYS A 187 -16.03 2.90 12.33
N ILE A 188 -16.89 2.31 11.48
CA ILE A 188 -18.30 2.71 11.34
C ILE A 188 -19.25 1.83 12.17
N ASP A 189 -18.87 0.59 12.45
CA ASP A 189 -19.54 -0.29 13.41
C ASP A 189 -18.54 -1.29 14.06
N PRO A 190 -18.94 -2.17 15.00
CA PRO A 190 -18.02 -3.11 15.64
C PRO A 190 -17.22 -4.04 14.71
N LYS A 191 -17.75 -4.33 13.52
CA LYS A 191 -17.23 -5.29 12.53
C LYS A 191 -16.77 -4.62 11.23
N ILE A 192 -17.16 -3.38 10.96
CA ILE A 192 -16.84 -2.68 9.72
C ILE A 192 -16.01 -1.44 10.02
N SER A 193 -14.84 -1.41 9.42
CA SER A 193 -13.94 -0.28 9.34
C SER A 193 -13.80 0.15 7.89
N LEU A 194 -13.69 1.46 7.65
CA LEU A 194 -13.26 2.00 6.37
C LEU A 194 -11.72 2.03 6.31
N ASN A 195 -11.17 2.31 5.14
CA ASN A 195 -9.73 2.27 4.86
C ASN A 195 -9.18 3.60 4.35
N GLY A 196 -7.87 3.71 4.16
CA GLY A 196 -7.25 4.87 3.53
C GLY A 196 -7.69 5.04 2.07
N LEU A 197 -7.27 4.11 1.23
CA LEU A 197 -7.67 4.00 -0.18
C LEU A 197 -8.21 2.61 -0.47
N THR A 198 -9.51 2.51 -0.73
CA THR A 198 -10.16 1.28 -1.19
C THR A 198 -10.27 1.27 -2.71
N LEU A 199 -9.82 0.18 -3.33
CA LEU A 199 -9.87 -0.11 -4.77
C LEU A 199 -10.74 -1.35 -5.02
N ALA A 200 -12.04 -1.15 -5.25
CA ALA A 200 -12.99 -2.23 -5.45
C ALA A 200 -13.25 -2.48 -6.94
N ALA A 201 -12.69 -3.58 -7.48
CA ALA A 201 -12.79 -3.98 -8.88
C ALA A 201 -12.41 -2.88 -9.89
N VAL A 202 -11.37 -2.12 -9.58
CA VAL A 202 -10.81 -1.15 -10.52
C VAL A 202 -10.09 -1.87 -11.66
N GLY A 203 -10.22 -1.35 -12.88
CA GLY A 203 -9.60 -1.95 -14.06
C GLY A 203 -8.20 -1.39 -14.37
N SER A 204 -7.53 -2.02 -15.33
CA SER A 204 -6.12 -1.79 -15.64
C SER A 204 -5.80 -0.40 -16.23
N LYS A 205 -6.81 0.40 -16.56
CA LYS A 205 -6.63 1.79 -17.01
C LYS A 205 -6.67 2.80 -15.88
N THR A 206 -7.13 2.41 -14.69
CA THR A 206 -7.04 3.23 -13.49
C THR A 206 -5.58 3.43 -13.10
N LYS A 207 -5.19 4.67 -12.78
CA LYS A 207 -3.81 5.02 -12.40
C LYS A 207 -3.71 5.38 -10.93
N VAL A 208 -2.81 4.73 -10.21
CA VAL A 208 -2.49 5.02 -8.80
C VAL A 208 -0.98 5.16 -8.68
N ASP A 209 -0.50 6.40 -8.75
CA ASP A 209 0.92 6.74 -8.85
C ASP A 209 1.29 7.80 -7.81
N PHE A 210 2.36 7.65 -7.03
CA PHE A 210 2.76 8.65 -6.02
C PHE A 210 1.62 8.96 -5.04
N VAL A 211 1.12 7.93 -4.35
CA VAL A 211 0.09 8.06 -3.33
C VAL A 211 0.67 7.70 -1.97
N GLN A 212 0.51 8.59 -1.00
CA GLN A 212 0.91 8.35 0.37
C GLN A 212 -0.34 8.24 1.24
N VAL A 213 -0.51 7.10 1.91
CA VAL A 213 -1.50 6.93 2.98
C VAL A 213 -0.77 6.94 4.32
N SER A 214 -1.23 7.73 5.28
CA SER A 214 -0.57 7.90 6.57
C SER A 214 -1.55 7.85 7.73
N PHE A 215 -1.20 7.08 8.76
CA PHE A 215 -1.99 6.98 9.98
C PHE A 215 -3.45 6.56 9.71
N ALA A 216 -3.68 5.62 8.79
CA ALA A 216 -4.98 4.97 8.66
C ALA A 216 -5.28 4.17 9.94
N ASN A 217 -6.52 4.16 10.41
CA ASN A 217 -6.93 3.36 11.58
C ASN A 217 -7.30 1.92 11.24
N ASP A 218 -7.42 1.63 9.96
CA ASP A 218 -7.56 0.27 9.42
C ASP A 218 -6.44 0.15 8.37
N ASP A 219 -6.74 -0.36 7.19
CA ASP A 219 -5.73 -0.54 6.16
C ASP A 219 -5.37 0.76 5.44
N SER A 220 -4.11 0.88 5.04
CA SER A 220 -3.70 1.99 4.18
C SER A 220 -4.28 1.84 2.77
N PHE A 221 -4.07 0.68 2.16
CA PHE A 221 -4.59 0.32 0.84
C PHE A 221 -5.34 -1.00 0.93
N GLU A 222 -6.59 -1.00 0.48
CA GLU A 222 -7.40 -2.21 0.43
C GLU A 222 -7.90 -2.43 -0.99
N ALA A 223 -7.74 -3.63 -1.54
CA ALA A 223 -8.19 -3.93 -2.90
C ALA A 223 -8.99 -5.22 -3.00
N PHE A 224 -10.15 -5.12 -3.67
CA PHE A 224 -11.08 -6.22 -3.88
C PHE A 224 -11.23 -6.52 -5.36
N GLY A 225 -10.53 -7.54 -5.86
CA GLY A 225 -10.58 -7.94 -7.26
C GLY A 225 -10.19 -6.82 -8.25
N GLY A 226 -10.30 -7.09 -9.54
CA GLY A 226 -9.87 -6.20 -10.60
C GLY A 226 -8.40 -6.37 -10.99
N THR A 227 -7.84 -5.38 -11.67
CA THR A 227 -6.46 -5.40 -12.15
C THR A 227 -5.88 -3.99 -12.05
N VAL A 228 -4.85 -3.79 -11.23
CA VAL A 228 -4.30 -2.46 -10.97
C VAL A 228 -2.78 -2.50 -10.84
N VAL A 229 -2.14 -1.39 -11.20
CA VAL A 229 -0.71 -1.17 -10.97
C VAL A 229 -0.57 -0.01 -10.00
N LEU A 230 0.16 -0.23 -8.91
CA LEU A 230 0.50 0.78 -7.91
C LEU A 230 1.97 1.16 -8.10
N ASN A 231 2.25 2.43 -8.44
CA ASN A 231 3.63 2.89 -8.59
C ASN A 231 3.96 3.94 -7.53
N ASN A 232 5.10 3.80 -6.87
CA ASN A 232 5.60 4.80 -5.92
C ASN A 232 4.60 5.12 -4.81
N VAL A 233 3.90 4.10 -4.30
CA VAL A 233 2.96 4.26 -3.19
C VAL A 233 3.65 4.08 -1.85
N ILE A 234 3.15 4.77 -0.83
CA ILE A 234 3.68 4.78 0.52
C ILE A 234 2.54 4.48 1.49
N SER A 235 2.68 3.39 2.25
CA SER A 235 1.96 3.25 3.51
C SER A 235 2.87 3.70 4.66
N TYR A 236 2.38 4.61 5.49
CA TYR A 236 3.12 5.12 6.64
C TYR A 236 2.30 4.97 7.91
N ARG A 237 2.71 4.02 8.76
CA ARG A 237 2.16 3.79 10.11
C ARG A 237 0.66 3.54 10.10
N ALA A 238 0.21 2.62 9.26
CA ALA A 238 -1.14 2.05 9.35
C ALA A 238 -1.33 1.40 10.74
N PHE A 239 -2.54 1.52 11.27
CA PHE A 239 -2.92 0.83 12.49
C PHE A 239 -3.09 -0.65 12.19
N ASP A 240 -3.86 -1.02 11.16
CA ASP A 240 -3.93 -2.41 10.70
C ASP A 240 -2.97 -2.67 9.52
N ASP A 241 -3.39 -3.30 8.42
CA ASP A 241 -2.47 -3.72 7.37
C ASP A 241 -2.05 -2.55 6.45
N ASP A 242 -0.84 -2.62 5.90
CA ASP A 242 -0.42 -1.61 4.92
C ASP A 242 -1.14 -1.83 3.57
N PHE A 243 -1.32 -3.10 3.21
CA PHE A 243 -1.99 -3.55 1.99
C PHE A 243 -2.80 -4.82 2.30
N ASP A 244 -4.14 -4.76 2.22
CA ASP A 244 -5.03 -5.94 2.24
C ASP A 244 -5.61 -6.19 0.85
N PHE A 245 -5.39 -7.39 0.34
CA PHE A 245 -5.73 -7.80 -1.02
C PHE A 245 -6.57 -9.06 -1.02
N SER A 246 -7.78 -8.94 -1.59
CA SER A 246 -8.68 -10.09 -1.74
C SER A 246 -9.50 -10.10 -3.04
N MET A 247 -10.42 -11.05 -3.12
CA MET A 247 -11.39 -11.23 -4.20
C MET A 247 -10.78 -11.41 -5.61
N GLY A 248 -9.59 -12.00 -5.69
CA GLY A 248 -8.97 -12.37 -6.98
C GLY A 248 -8.21 -11.25 -7.67
N ILE A 249 -7.85 -10.20 -6.91
CA ILE A 249 -7.12 -9.04 -7.42
C ILE A 249 -5.84 -9.46 -8.17
N GLN A 250 -5.60 -8.84 -9.31
CA GLN A 250 -4.34 -8.93 -10.06
C GLN A 250 -3.58 -7.62 -9.86
N CYS A 251 -2.67 -7.55 -8.90
CA CYS A 251 -1.96 -6.32 -8.55
C CYS A 251 -0.47 -6.41 -8.86
N THR A 252 0.08 -5.35 -9.43
CA THR A 252 1.54 -5.12 -9.47
C THR A 252 1.89 -3.87 -8.68
N VAL A 253 2.80 -3.99 -7.73
CA VAL A 253 3.30 -2.90 -6.89
C VAL A 253 4.77 -2.65 -7.25
N ASN A 254 5.08 -1.42 -7.68
CA ASN A 254 6.40 -1.03 -8.14
C ASN A 254 6.99 0.09 -7.30
N ASN A 255 8.29 -0.02 -6.96
CA ASN A 255 9.09 1.06 -6.35
C ASN A 255 8.38 1.74 -5.16
N SER A 256 7.82 0.93 -4.27
CA SER A 256 6.88 1.37 -3.21
C SER A 256 7.36 0.94 -1.83
N ILE A 257 6.78 1.49 -0.78
CA ILE A 257 7.21 1.21 0.59
C ILE A 257 6.05 1.11 1.58
N ALA A 258 6.18 0.18 2.52
CA ALA A 258 5.41 0.17 3.77
C ALA A 258 6.36 0.39 4.96
N VAL A 259 6.02 1.36 5.79
CA VAL A 259 6.78 1.72 6.99
C VAL A 259 5.87 1.57 8.20
N ARG A 260 6.02 0.45 8.90
CA ARG A 260 5.27 0.13 10.12
C ARG A 260 5.95 0.68 11.36
N ASN A 261 5.17 0.91 12.41
CA ASN A 261 5.69 1.21 13.73
C ASN A 261 4.99 0.33 14.77
N PRO A 262 5.72 -0.41 15.61
CA PRO A 262 5.13 -1.45 16.43
C PRO A 262 4.36 -0.89 17.64
N PHE A 263 4.48 0.41 17.93
CA PHE A 263 3.75 1.08 19.00
C PHE A 263 2.48 1.80 18.50
N ILE A 264 2.24 1.76 17.18
CA ILE A 264 1.05 2.33 16.54
C ILE A 264 0.16 1.21 16.02
N SER A 265 0.74 0.16 15.45
CA SER A 265 -0.01 -0.96 14.89
C SER A 265 -0.87 -1.68 15.93
N ASP A 266 -1.97 -2.29 15.45
CA ASP A 266 -2.83 -3.12 16.28
C ASP A 266 -2.07 -4.31 16.88
N ASN A 267 -2.52 -4.76 18.04
CA ASN A 267 -1.90 -5.84 18.78
C ASN A 267 -2.40 -7.23 18.37
N THR A 268 -3.40 -7.31 17.48
CA THR A 268 -3.95 -8.58 17.01
C THR A 268 -2.98 -9.24 16.04
N ARG A 269 -2.79 -8.69 14.83
CA ARG A 269 -1.82 -9.19 13.85
C ARG A 269 -1.64 -8.35 12.58
N SER A 270 -1.17 -7.11 12.70
CA SER A 270 -1.01 -6.26 11.52
C SER A 270 0.33 -6.43 10.78
N ARG A 271 0.31 -6.26 9.46
CA ARG A 271 1.29 -6.75 8.47
C ARG A 271 1.52 -5.70 7.39
N CYS A 272 2.55 -5.91 6.58
CA CYS A 272 2.70 -5.12 5.37
C CYS A 272 1.79 -5.60 4.24
N PHE A 273 1.61 -6.91 4.09
CA PHE A 273 0.68 -7.46 3.12
C PHE A 273 -0.15 -8.57 3.76
N GLU A 274 -1.48 -8.46 3.71
CA GLU A 274 -2.41 -9.59 3.84
C GLU A 274 -2.90 -9.96 2.44
N ILE A 275 -2.71 -11.22 2.05
CA ILE A 275 -2.98 -11.68 0.69
C ILE A 275 -3.85 -12.93 0.70
N ASP A 276 -5.13 -12.70 0.44
CA ASP A 276 -6.17 -13.71 0.45
C ASP A 276 -6.84 -13.82 -0.92
N SER A 277 -7.26 -15.03 -1.33
CA SER A 277 -8.06 -15.14 -2.54
C SER A 277 -9.53 -14.86 -2.27
N TYR A 278 -9.99 -15.04 -1.04
CA TYR A 278 -11.38 -14.87 -0.64
C TYR A 278 -11.48 -14.59 0.85
N ASP A 279 -12.48 -13.81 1.24
CA ASP A 279 -12.86 -13.61 2.64
C ASP A 279 -13.64 -14.81 3.19
N LYS A 280 -14.47 -15.40 2.33
CA LYS A 280 -15.39 -16.48 2.67
C LYS A 280 -15.48 -17.49 1.53
N ILE A 281 -15.19 -18.75 1.84
CA ILE A 281 -15.14 -19.82 0.84
C ILE A 281 -16.50 -20.03 0.15
N GLU A 282 -17.61 -19.77 0.85
CA GLU A 282 -18.97 -19.88 0.30
C GLU A 282 -19.28 -18.88 -0.81
N ASN A 283 -18.56 -17.75 -0.85
CA ASN A 283 -18.73 -16.71 -1.87
C ASN A 283 -17.75 -16.88 -3.03
N TYR A 284 -16.73 -17.71 -2.86
CA TYR A 284 -15.60 -17.85 -3.76
C TYR A 284 -15.92 -18.77 -4.95
N ASP A 285 -15.70 -18.26 -6.16
CA ASP A 285 -15.80 -19.03 -7.39
C ASP A 285 -14.40 -19.52 -7.84
N PRO A 286 -14.08 -20.82 -7.64
CA PRO A 286 -12.74 -21.35 -7.89
C PRO A 286 -12.34 -21.41 -9.35
N VAL A 287 -13.26 -21.20 -10.31
CA VAL A 287 -12.92 -21.16 -11.74
C VAL A 287 -12.38 -19.79 -12.18
N LYS A 288 -12.54 -18.77 -11.34
CA LYS A 288 -12.09 -17.41 -11.63
C LYS A 288 -10.64 -17.18 -11.24
N LYS A 289 -10.08 -16.07 -11.71
CA LYS A 289 -8.71 -15.65 -11.37
C LYS A 289 -8.57 -15.57 -9.84
N LYS A 290 -7.49 -16.16 -9.35
CA LYS A 290 -7.06 -16.16 -7.96
C LYS A 290 -6.20 -14.93 -7.67
N THR A 291 -6.14 -14.49 -6.41
CA THR A 291 -5.34 -13.29 -6.05
C THR A 291 -3.88 -13.50 -6.44
N LEU A 292 -3.32 -12.56 -7.21
CA LEU A 292 -1.92 -12.59 -7.65
C LEU A 292 -1.29 -11.21 -7.43
N ILE A 293 -0.26 -11.18 -6.60
CA ILE A 293 0.47 -9.98 -6.23
C ILE A 293 1.90 -10.07 -6.75
N LYS A 294 2.30 -9.05 -7.50
CA LYS A 294 3.68 -8.91 -8.00
C LYS A 294 4.32 -7.69 -7.36
N LEU A 295 5.43 -7.88 -6.67
CA LEU A 295 6.19 -6.82 -6.02
C LEU A 295 7.53 -6.65 -6.74
N ASN A 296 7.78 -5.44 -7.24
CA ASN A 296 9.05 -5.09 -7.88
C ASN A 296 9.66 -3.88 -7.20
N ASN A 297 10.89 -4.00 -6.66
CA ASN A 297 11.56 -2.86 -5.98
C ASN A 297 10.73 -2.33 -4.79
N VAL A 298 10.09 -3.23 -4.03
CA VAL A 298 9.26 -2.86 -2.87
C VAL A 298 10.07 -3.01 -1.59
N THR A 299 9.97 -2.01 -0.70
CA THR A 299 10.57 -2.05 0.63
C THR A 299 9.47 -2.26 1.69
N LEU A 300 9.66 -3.24 2.57
CA LEU A 300 8.85 -3.47 3.76
C LEU A 300 9.72 -3.29 4.98
N LEU A 301 9.33 -2.43 5.91
CA LEU A 301 10.11 -2.26 7.14
C LEU A 301 9.26 -1.93 8.36
N ASN A 302 9.75 -2.37 9.52
CA ASN A 302 9.36 -1.82 10.81
C ASN A 302 10.38 -0.75 11.23
N ASP A 303 9.94 0.46 11.60
CA ASP A 303 10.86 1.60 11.80
C ASP A 303 11.51 1.66 13.20
N GLU A 304 11.05 0.80 14.11
CA GLU A 304 11.57 0.60 15.46
C GLU A 304 11.85 -0.88 15.71
N GLU A 305 12.90 -1.18 16.47
CA GLU A 305 13.12 -2.52 17.00
C GLU A 305 12.21 -2.74 18.22
N ASN A 306 11.68 -3.95 18.38
CA ASN A 306 10.79 -4.25 19.50
C ASN A 306 10.97 -5.70 19.98
N SER A 307 11.30 -5.86 21.26
CA SER A 307 11.45 -7.15 21.96
C SER A 307 10.22 -7.58 22.76
N MET A 308 9.13 -6.81 22.73
CA MET A 308 7.86 -7.07 23.42
C MET A 308 6.88 -7.89 22.57
N GLY A 309 7.31 -8.42 21.42
CA GLY A 309 6.48 -9.27 20.56
C GLY A 309 5.39 -8.55 19.78
N LEU A 310 5.47 -7.21 19.67
CA LEU A 310 4.54 -6.40 18.87
C LEU A 310 4.79 -6.51 17.36
N ILE A 311 6.02 -6.89 16.98
CA ILE A 311 6.38 -7.12 15.57
C ILE A 311 6.04 -8.56 15.20
N LYS A 312 5.27 -8.73 14.12
CA LYS A 312 4.83 -10.03 13.58
C LYS A 312 5.48 -10.32 12.22
N GLU A 313 4.84 -11.11 11.37
CA GLU A 313 5.28 -11.33 9.99
C GLU A 313 5.18 -10.06 9.12
N ALA A 314 5.99 -9.98 8.06
CA ALA A 314 5.84 -8.94 7.06
C ALA A 314 4.64 -9.21 6.13
N ILE A 315 4.45 -10.47 5.75
CA ILE A 315 3.43 -10.89 4.77
C ILE A 315 2.66 -12.09 5.31
N SER A 316 1.34 -12.03 5.29
CA SER A 316 0.47 -13.20 5.39
C SER A 316 0.03 -13.62 3.99
N LEU A 317 0.20 -14.89 3.67
CA LEU A 317 -0.20 -15.45 2.39
C LEU A 317 -1.07 -16.69 2.61
N LYS A 318 -2.37 -16.56 2.32
CA LYS A 318 -3.32 -17.66 2.43
C LYS A 318 -3.49 -18.41 1.13
N THR A 319 -4.04 -19.62 1.23
CA THR A 319 -4.22 -20.52 0.10
C THR A 319 -5.05 -19.91 -1.01
N ASP A 320 -4.75 -20.37 -2.22
CA ASP A 320 -5.30 -19.84 -3.47
C ASP A 320 -4.90 -18.40 -3.79
N SER A 321 -4.00 -17.78 -3.02
CA SER A 321 -3.29 -16.56 -3.39
C SER A 321 -1.90 -16.85 -3.93
N PHE A 322 -1.32 -15.94 -4.72
CA PHE A 322 0.02 -16.08 -5.29
C PHE A 322 0.86 -14.81 -5.11
N LEU A 323 2.15 -15.00 -4.83
CA LEU A 323 3.10 -13.91 -4.62
C LEU A 323 4.35 -14.09 -5.50
N GLU A 324 4.69 -13.04 -6.23
CA GLU A 324 5.95 -12.92 -6.97
C GLU A 324 6.70 -11.66 -6.49
N MET A 325 7.94 -11.82 -6.03
CA MET A 325 8.80 -10.73 -5.55
C MET A 325 10.10 -10.70 -6.35
N ASP A 326 10.42 -9.55 -6.94
CA ASP A 326 11.73 -9.26 -7.56
C ASP A 326 12.32 -7.99 -6.97
N LYS A 327 13.62 -8.03 -6.63
CA LYS A 327 14.36 -6.86 -6.13
C LYS A 327 13.71 -6.20 -4.91
N CYS A 328 13.09 -6.96 -4.03
CA CYS A 328 12.44 -6.41 -2.85
C CYS A 328 13.39 -6.39 -1.64
N LEU A 329 13.07 -5.54 -0.67
CA LEU A 329 13.74 -5.47 0.64
C LEU A 329 12.69 -5.67 1.72
N VAL A 330 12.91 -6.61 2.63
CA VAL A 330 12.10 -6.80 3.84
C VAL A 330 13.00 -6.67 5.06
N ALA A 331 12.66 -5.81 6.02
CA ALA A 331 13.54 -5.50 7.13
C ALA A 331 12.83 -5.39 8.49
N GLY A 332 13.32 -6.12 9.49
CA GLY A 332 12.91 -5.91 10.90
C GLY A 332 11.57 -6.52 11.29
N PHE A 333 11.28 -7.75 10.83
CA PHE A 333 10.06 -8.49 11.16
C PHE A 333 10.35 -9.73 12.02
N SER A 334 9.35 -10.28 12.71
CA SER A 334 9.53 -11.57 13.40
C SER A 334 9.61 -12.72 12.40
N SER A 335 8.91 -12.61 11.27
CA SER A 335 9.14 -13.48 10.13
C SER A 335 8.93 -12.78 8.80
N PHE A 336 9.49 -13.32 7.72
CA PHE A 336 9.26 -12.80 6.37
C PHE A 336 7.84 -13.13 5.87
N ILE A 337 7.44 -14.41 5.83
CA ILE A 337 6.10 -14.82 5.39
C ILE A 337 5.48 -15.81 6.38
N ALA A 338 4.23 -15.55 6.78
CA ALA A 338 3.36 -16.53 7.42
C ALA A 338 2.45 -17.21 6.38
N LEU A 339 2.35 -18.54 6.47
CA LEU A 339 1.59 -19.39 5.55
C LEU A 339 0.47 -20.12 6.28
N ASP A 340 -0.69 -20.25 5.63
CA ASP A 340 -1.78 -21.09 6.13
C ASP A 340 -1.47 -22.59 6.00
N ASP A 341 -2.20 -23.43 6.73
CA ASP A 341 -1.94 -24.88 6.79
C ASP A 341 -1.98 -25.54 5.40
N LYS A 342 -2.89 -25.10 4.53
CA LYS A 342 -3.03 -25.60 3.16
C LYS A 342 -1.83 -25.25 2.29
N TYR A 343 -1.18 -24.11 2.50
CA TYR A 343 0.10 -23.79 1.84
C TYR A 343 1.25 -24.70 2.30
N LEU A 344 1.17 -25.17 3.55
CA LEU A 344 2.15 -26.07 4.15
C LEU A 344 1.94 -27.54 3.79
N GLU A 345 0.80 -27.89 3.20
CA GLU A 345 0.53 -29.23 2.66
C GLU A 345 1.38 -29.50 1.41
N GLY A 346 2.16 -30.58 1.47
CA GLY A 346 2.96 -31.06 0.34
C GLY A 346 3.96 -30.02 -0.15
N ASP A 347 3.83 -29.62 -1.42
CA ASP A 347 4.76 -28.73 -2.12
C ASP A 347 4.10 -27.39 -2.53
N ASN A 348 2.96 -27.03 -1.95
CA ASN A 348 2.19 -25.84 -2.34
C ASN A 348 3.01 -24.54 -2.23
N PHE A 349 3.86 -24.41 -1.21
CA PHE A 349 4.77 -23.28 -1.01
C PHE A 349 5.72 -23.02 -2.21
N LYS A 350 5.98 -24.02 -3.08
CA LYS A 350 6.84 -23.85 -4.26
C LYS A 350 6.24 -22.93 -5.33
N LYS A 351 4.95 -22.56 -5.19
CA LYS A 351 4.26 -21.59 -6.05
C LYS A 351 4.71 -20.15 -5.77
N ILE A 352 5.25 -19.88 -4.58
CA ILE A 352 5.78 -18.57 -4.19
C ILE A 352 7.09 -18.33 -4.92
N LYS A 353 7.22 -17.16 -5.55
CA LYS A 353 8.44 -16.77 -6.27
C LYS A 353 9.09 -15.58 -5.57
N VAL A 354 10.29 -15.79 -5.05
CA VAL A 354 11.11 -14.72 -4.48
C VAL A 354 12.46 -14.77 -5.17
N VAL A 355 12.81 -13.70 -5.88
CA VAL A 355 14.05 -13.58 -6.64
C VAL A 355 14.73 -12.25 -6.38
N ASN A 356 16.07 -12.25 -6.40
CA ASN A 356 16.92 -11.07 -6.24
C ASN A 356 16.50 -10.17 -5.06
N SER A 357 16.06 -10.73 -3.94
CA SER A 357 15.47 -9.95 -2.85
C SER A 357 16.30 -10.09 -1.58
N THR A 358 16.35 -9.03 -0.77
CA THR A 358 17.03 -9.03 0.53
C THR A 358 16.02 -9.15 1.65
N ILE A 359 16.23 -10.10 2.56
CA ILE A 359 15.52 -10.23 3.82
C ILE A 359 16.51 -9.92 4.93
N ASP A 360 16.39 -8.74 5.53
CA ASP A 360 17.29 -8.25 6.57
C ASP A 360 16.64 -8.31 7.95
N SER A 361 17.36 -8.80 8.95
CA SER A 361 16.96 -8.73 10.35
C SER A 361 15.55 -9.28 10.62
N CYS A 362 15.15 -10.34 9.89
CA CYS A 362 13.97 -11.12 10.21
C CYS A 362 14.36 -12.29 11.11
N ALA A 363 13.62 -12.52 12.20
CA ALA A 363 13.97 -13.60 13.14
C ALA A 363 13.79 -14.99 12.50
N GLU A 364 12.75 -15.15 11.67
CA GLU A 364 12.51 -16.33 10.85
C GLU A 364 12.22 -15.92 9.39
N LEU A 365 12.37 -16.82 8.42
CA LEU A 365 11.91 -16.53 7.06
C LEU A 365 10.45 -16.96 6.90
N PHE A 366 10.17 -18.25 7.04
CA PHE A 366 8.82 -18.80 6.85
C PHE A 366 8.26 -19.40 8.13
N THR A 367 7.03 -19.01 8.48
CA THR A 367 6.26 -19.51 9.62
C THR A 367 4.88 -19.99 9.20
N ASN A 368 4.20 -20.73 10.08
CA ASN A 368 2.75 -20.94 9.98
C ASN A 368 1.98 -19.75 10.57
N GLU A 369 0.65 -19.79 10.51
CA GLU A 369 -0.20 -18.76 11.14
C GLU A 369 -0.05 -18.69 12.67
N ALA A 370 0.50 -19.70 13.35
CA ALA A 370 0.83 -19.64 14.76
C ALA A 370 2.23 -19.04 15.04
N LEU A 371 2.89 -18.45 14.03
CA LEU A 371 4.24 -17.90 14.08
C LEU A 371 5.32 -18.93 14.45
N GLN A 372 5.05 -20.21 14.18
CA GLN A 372 6.00 -21.29 14.38
C GLN A 372 6.80 -21.50 13.10
N LYS A 373 8.13 -21.61 13.24
CA LYS A 373 9.05 -21.86 12.13
C LYS A 373 8.68 -23.12 11.37
N VAL A 374 8.68 -23.04 10.04
CA VAL A 374 8.47 -24.20 9.15
C VAL A 374 9.78 -24.62 8.49
N GLU A 375 10.49 -25.56 9.12
CA GLU A 375 11.86 -25.96 8.75
C GLU A 375 11.98 -26.39 7.27
N GLY A 376 11.03 -27.18 6.77
CA GLY A 376 11.05 -27.67 5.39
C GLY A 376 10.96 -26.56 4.33
N VAL A 377 10.14 -25.55 4.58
CA VAL A 377 9.96 -24.38 3.70
C VAL A 377 11.21 -23.50 3.73
N ASN A 378 11.70 -23.19 4.94
CA ASN A 378 12.94 -22.41 5.13
C ASN A 378 14.12 -23.05 4.39
N ASN A 379 14.32 -24.36 4.57
CA ASN A 379 15.39 -25.10 3.92
C ASN A 379 15.27 -25.11 2.39
N TRP A 380 14.05 -25.05 1.83
CA TRP A 380 13.86 -24.97 0.38
C TRP A 380 14.25 -23.61 -0.19
N PHE A 381 13.89 -22.52 0.49
CA PHE A 381 14.20 -21.14 0.07
C PHE A 381 15.67 -20.75 0.29
N MET A 382 16.38 -21.44 1.19
CA MET A 382 17.80 -21.20 1.49
C MET A 382 18.77 -22.03 0.65
N LYS A 383 18.29 -22.88 -0.28
CA LYS A 383 19.18 -23.62 -1.18
C LYS A 383 19.96 -22.66 -2.08
N ASN A 384 21.21 -23.01 -2.39
CA ASN A 384 22.14 -22.16 -3.16
C ASN A 384 21.64 -21.75 -4.57
N ASP A 385 20.64 -22.44 -5.13
CA ASP A 385 20.00 -22.08 -6.40
C ASP A 385 18.88 -21.04 -6.25
N LYS A 386 18.57 -20.60 -5.04
CA LYS A 386 17.56 -19.59 -4.73
C LYS A 386 18.21 -18.23 -4.54
N LEU A 387 17.68 -17.22 -5.23
CA LEU A 387 18.22 -15.85 -5.28
C LEU A 387 17.79 -15.01 -4.07
N LEU A 388 17.72 -15.61 -2.87
CA LEU A 388 17.35 -14.95 -1.63
C LEU A 388 18.61 -14.54 -0.86
N ASN A 389 18.74 -13.25 -0.54
CA ASN A 389 19.85 -12.72 0.23
C ASN A 389 19.38 -12.45 1.66
N VAL A 390 19.81 -13.26 2.63
CA VAL A 390 19.45 -13.07 4.05
C VAL A 390 20.58 -12.37 4.78
N THR A 391 20.27 -11.28 5.47
CA THR A 391 21.26 -10.41 6.14
C THR A 391 20.79 -9.98 7.53
N SER A 392 21.69 -9.37 8.30
CA SER A 392 21.42 -8.83 9.64
C SER A 392 22.11 -7.47 9.84
N LEU A 393 22.06 -6.62 8.82
CA LEU A 393 22.69 -5.29 8.83
C LEU A 393 21.98 -4.34 9.79
N GLY A 394 20.65 -4.48 9.92
CA GLY A 394 19.80 -3.64 10.74
C GLY A 394 19.48 -2.30 10.08
N LEU A 395 18.34 -1.72 10.48
CA LEU A 395 17.74 -0.54 9.83
C LEU A 395 18.69 0.67 9.75
N ASN A 396 19.54 0.88 10.77
CA ASN A 396 20.48 2.00 10.82
C ASN A 396 21.56 1.95 9.71
N ASN A 397 21.82 0.76 9.18
CA ASN A 397 22.86 0.52 8.20
C ASN A 397 22.32 0.33 6.78
N LEU A 398 21.03 -0.01 6.64
CA LEU A 398 20.42 -0.27 5.33
C LEU A 398 20.29 0.98 4.46
N PHE A 399 19.69 2.06 4.99
CA PHE A 399 19.19 3.17 4.17
C PHE A 399 20.11 4.39 4.16
N ILE A 400 20.16 5.12 3.04
CA ILE A 400 20.87 6.41 2.94
C ILE A 400 20.47 7.34 4.09
N ASN A 401 19.17 7.50 4.34
CA ASN A 401 18.68 8.24 5.51
C ASN A 401 17.27 7.80 5.92
N LYS A 402 17.13 6.99 6.97
CA LYS A 402 15.80 6.60 7.49
C LYS A 402 15.10 7.64 8.37
N ASP A 403 15.75 8.76 8.68
CA ASP A 403 15.19 9.75 9.61
C ASP A 403 14.02 10.53 8.99
N VAL A 404 12.81 10.08 9.31
CA VAL A 404 11.54 10.69 8.90
C VAL A 404 11.31 12.10 9.45
N LYS A 405 12.10 12.57 10.42
CA LYS A 405 12.05 13.96 10.91
C LYS A 405 12.82 14.94 10.02
N LYS A 406 13.64 14.42 9.09
CA LYS A 406 14.45 15.20 8.15
C LYS A 406 13.94 14.98 6.72
N LYS A 407 14.85 14.68 5.78
CA LYS A 407 14.56 14.28 4.40
C LYS A 407 14.81 12.77 4.28
N PRO A 408 13.81 11.91 4.54
CA PRO A 408 14.01 10.48 4.46
C PRO A 408 14.37 10.06 3.03
N ASP A 409 15.26 9.08 2.94
CA ASP A 409 15.75 8.46 1.72
C ASP A 409 15.95 6.96 2.01
N PHE A 410 14.96 6.17 1.60
CA PHE A 410 14.90 4.73 1.83
C PHE A 410 15.58 3.91 0.72
N ARG A 411 16.40 4.53 -0.12
CA ARG A 411 17.34 3.78 -0.99
C ARG A 411 18.44 3.17 -0.13
N LEU A 412 18.96 2.01 -0.55
CA LEU A 412 20.06 1.33 0.16
C LEU A 412 21.38 2.13 0.08
N LYS A 413 22.28 1.99 1.07
CA LYS A 413 23.61 2.64 1.06
C LYS A 413 24.60 2.03 0.07
#